data_AF-A0A936NZW4-F1
#
_entry.id   AF-A0A936NZW4-F1
#
_cell.length_a   1.000
_cell.length_b   1.000
_cell.length_c   1.000
_cell.angle_alpha   90.00
_cell.angle_beta   90.00
_cell.angle_gamma   90.00
#
_symmetry.space_group_name_H-M   'P 1'
#
loop_
_entity.id
_entity.type
_entity.pdbx_description
1 polymer ?
#
loop_
_entity_poly.entity_id
_entity_poly.type
_entity_poly.pdbx_seq_one_letter_code
_entity_poly.pdbx_strand_id
1 'polypeptide(L)'
;MPSLVLTALMTLLAGVMPARAEIYKFVDDKGQVTYTNMSRPGAKPQMVIPDMGPSATTTATTPTATKSRPAAKSPTPSYFPKVDVGTQRKRDDMRRQLLVEEMRSEERNLAAARGALATGSRQPGTDIRKLSDAVRLHEKNIEMLNKELSHIR
;
A
#
# COMPACT_ATOMS: atom_id res chain seq x y z
N MET A 1 40.32 -4.12 -23.63
CA MET A 1 39.24 -4.58 -22.72
C MET A 1 38.83 -3.58 -21.62
N PRO A 2 39.68 -2.71 -21.02
CA PRO A 2 39.20 -1.77 -20.00
C PRO A 2 38.34 -0.62 -20.56
N SER A 3 38.51 -0.29 -21.84
CA SER A 3 37.75 0.74 -22.55
C SER A 3 36.26 0.41 -22.72
N LEU A 4 35.92 -0.88 -22.83
CA LEU A 4 34.54 -1.35 -23.06
C LEU A 4 33.72 -1.39 -21.75
N VAL A 5 34.40 -1.67 -20.63
CA VAL A 5 33.81 -1.61 -19.28
C VAL A 5 33.53 -0.15 -18.86
N LEU A 6 34.43 0.77 -19.23
CA LEU A 6 34.26 2.20 -18.92
C LEU A 6 33.11 2.83 -19.73
N THR A 7 32.92 2.42 -20.98
CA THR A 7 31.77 2.88 -21.80
C THR A 7 30.45 2.27 -21.34
N ALA A 8 30.43 1.02 -20.89
CA ALA A 8 29.26 0.39 -20.28
C ALA A 8 28.87 1.04 -18.93
N LEU A 9 29.85 1.46 -18.12
CA LEU A 9 29.61 2.16 -16.86
C LEU A 9 29.09 3.60 -17.08
N MET A 10 29.60 4.32 -18.09
CA MET A 10 29.08 5.66 -18.43
C MET A 10 27.67 5.62 -19.01
N THR A 11 27.31 4.58 -19.76
CA THR A 11 25.94 4.44 -20.31
C THR A 11 24.94 4.04 -19.23
N LEU A 12 25.33 3.25 -18.21
CA LEU A 12 24.48 2.92 -17.07
C LEU A 12 24.21 4.13 -16.16
N LEU A 13 25.17 5.05 -16.02
CA LEU A 13 25.02 6.24 -15.18
C LEU A 13 24.16 7.36 -15.81
N ALA A 14 23.99 7.34 -17.14
CA ALA A 14 23.19 8.32 -17.88
C ALA A 14 21.67 8.07 -17.81
N GLY A 15 21.23 6.94 -17.26
CA GLY A 15 19.83 6.50 -17.26
C GLY A 15 18.97 6.96 -16.06
N VAL A 16 19.51 7.73 -15.11
CA VAL A 16 18.74 8.16 -13.93
C VAL A 16 17.89 9.38 -14.29
N MET A 17 16.72 9.16 -14.91
CA MET A 17 15.72 10.21 -15.04
C MET A 17 15.01 10.43 -13.69
N PRO A 18 15.00 11.66 -13.14
CA PRO A 18 14.20 11.95 -11.97
C PRO A 18 12.72 11.87 -12.35
N ALA A 19 11.98 10.96 -11.72
CA ALA A 19 10.53 10.97 -11.78
C ALA A 19 10.03 12.21 -11.03
N ARG A 20 9.50 13.21 -11.74
CA ARG A 20 8.91 14.40 -11.12
C ARG A 20 7.42 14.15 -10.92
N ALA A 21 7.00 14.01 -9.67
CA ALA A 21 5.58 13.98 -9.31
C ALA A 21 5.18 15.37 -8.80
N GLU A 22 4.39 16.10 -9.59
CA GLU A 22 3.86 17.41 -9.19
C GLU A 22 2.56 17.22 -8.41
N ILE A 23 2.45 17.86 -7.23
CA ILE A 23 1.20 17.93 -6.47
C ILE A 23 0.62 19.33 -6.61
N TYR A 24 -0.64 19.42 -7.04
CA TYR A 24 -1.36 20.67 -7.26
C TYR A 24 -2.25 20.99 -6.06
N LYS A 25 -2.16 22.23 -5.57
CA LYS A 25 -3.10 22.81 -4.60
C LYS A 25 -4.07 23.74 -5.30
N PHE A 26 -5.37 23.49 -5.12
CA PHE A 26 -6.46 24.35 -5.54
C PHE A 26 -7.20 24.88 -4.32
N VAL A 27 -7.62 26.14 -4.37
CA VAL A 27 -8.51 26.75 -3.38
C VAL A 27 -9.70 27.31 -4.14
N ASP A 28 -10.91 26.88 -3.77
CA ASP A 28 -12.13 27.36 -4.40
C ASP A 28 -12.64 28.66 -3.76
N ASP A 29 -13.70 29.24 -4.34
CA ASP A 29 -14.32 30.48 -3.86
C ASP A 29 -14.89 30.39 -2.43
N LYS A 30 -15.07 29.16 -1.91
CA LYS A 30 -15.55 28.87 -0.56
C LYS A 30 -14.39 28.61 0.41
N GLY A 31 -13.14 28.74 -0.04
CA GLY A 31 -11.93 28.51 0.74
C GLY A 31 -11.58 27.03 0.96
N GLN A 32 -12.22 26.08 0.27
CA GLN A 32 -11.89 24.67 0.38
C GLN A 32 -10.61 24.36 -0.38
N VAL A 33 -9.65 23.78 0.34
CA VAL A 33 -8.35 23.38 -0.21
C VAL A 33 -8.44 21.96 -0.74
N THR A 34 -8.11 21.75 -2.02
CA THR A 34 -7.96 20.43 -2.62
C THR A 34 -6.53 20.20 -3.07
N TYR A 35 -5.93 19.10 -2.64
CA TYR A 35 -4.64 18.60 -3.15
C TYR A 35 -4.88 17.46 -4.13
N THR A 36 -4.25 17.49 -5.30
CA THR A 36 -4.42 16.47 -6.35
C THR A 36 -3.12 16.24 -7.11
N ASN A 37 -2.93 15.02 -7.58
CA ASN A 37 -1.82 14.61 -8.47
C ASN A 37 -2.14 14.81 -9.95
N MET A 38 -3.34 15.32 -10.28
CA MET A 38 -3.77 15.61 -11.64
C MET A 38 -4.00 17.10 -11.84
N SER A 39 -3.46 17.64 -12.94
CA SER A 39 -3.77 19.00 -13.37
C SER A 39 -5.24 19.06 -13.81
N ARG A 40 -5.93 20.16 -13.47
CA ARG A 40 -7.32 20.39 -13.86
C ARG A 40 -7.36 21.28 -15.09
N PRO A 41 -7.89 20.83 -16.24
CA PRO A 41 -8.04 21.67 -17.42
C PRO A 41 -8.88 22.91 -17.10
N GLY A 42 -8.35 24.09 -17.39
CA GLY A 42 -9.03 25.38 -17.14
C GLY A 42 -8.87 25.96 -15.73
N ALA A 43 -8.23 25.26 -14.79
CA ALA A 43 -7.94 25.79 -13.46
C ALA A 43 -6.43 25.99 -13.26
N LYS A 44 -6.02 27.21 -12.86
CA LYS A 44 -4.62 27.48 -12.50
C LYS A 44 -4.40 27.04 -11.05
N PRO A 45 -3.49 26.09 -10.77
CA PRO A 45 -3.18 25.72 -9.40
C PRO A 45 -2.59 26.92 -8.66
N GLN A 46 -2.98 27.12 -7.41
CA GLN A 46 -2.43 28.20 -6.59
C GLN A 46 -0.96 27.92 -6.21
N MET A 47 -0.59 26.64 -6.12
CA MET A 47 0.76 26.20 -5.81
C MET A 47 1.01 24.83 -6.44
N VAL A 48 2.13 24.72 -7.13
CA VAL A 48 2.72 23.43 -7.54
C VAL A 48 3.76 23.10 -6.48
N ILE A 49 3.55 21.99 -5.77
CA ILE A 49 4.51 21.52 -4.77
C ILE A 49 5.46 20.58 -5.51
N PRO A 50 6.72 20.98 -5.76
CA PRO A 50 7.70 20.04 -6.27
C PRO A 50 7.91 18.96 -5.22
N ASP A 51 8.04 17.71 -5.67
CA ASP A 51 8.42 16.59 -4.81
C ASP A 51 9.70 16.97 -4.05
N MET A 52 9.54 17.35 -2.78
CA MET A 52 10.67 17.50 -1.89
C MET A 52 11.12 16.07 -1.64
N GLY A 53 12.24 15.69 -2.28
CA GLY A 53 12.84 14.37 -2.11
C GLY A 53 12.90 13.95 -0.64
N PRO A 54 12.98 12.64 -0.34
CA PRO A 54 12.69 12.08 0.97
C PRO A 54 13.29 12.95 2.05
N SER A 55 12.41 13.58 2.84
CA SER A 55 12.79 14.46 3.94
C SER A 55 13.92 13.75 4.68
N ALA A 56 15.11 14.35 4.62
CA ALA A 56 16.25 13.88 5.38
C ALA A 56 15.77 13.90 6.83
N THR A 57 15.37 12.71 7.31
CA THR A 57 15.15 12.46 8.72
C THR A 57 16.51 12.79 9.31
N THR A 58 16.60 13.96 9.92
CA THR A 58 17.74 14.33 10.74
C THR A 58 17.77 13.26 11.82
N THR A 59 18.62 12.27 11.62
CA THR A 59 18.99 11.29 12.62
C THR A 59 19.66 12.10 13.72
N ALA A 60 18.84 12.59 14.65
CA ALA A 60 19.32 13.07 15.92
C ALA A 60 19.91 11.85 16.63
N THR A 61 21.21 11.67 16.47
CA THR A 61 22.02 10.79 17.30
C THR A 61 21.87 11.30 18.73
N THR A 62 21.26 10.50 19.60
CA THR A 62 21.35 10.71 21.05
C THR A 62 21.39 9.33 21.72
N PRO A 63 22.32 9.12 22.68
CA PRO A 63 22.77 7.79 23.06
C PRO A 63 21.79 7.06 23.97
N THR A 64 21.89 5.73 23.90
CA THR A 64 21.30 4.69 24.75
C THR A 64 21.06 5.11 26.21
N ALA A 65 19.81 5.00 26.68
CA ALA A 65 19.46 4.31 27.93
C ALA A 65 17.93 4.23 28.13
N THR A 66 17.45 2.98 28.17
CA THR A 66 16.43 2.45 29.09
C THR A 66 15.15 3.25 29.35
N LYS A 67 14.03 2.70 28.85
CA LYS A 67 12.77 2.38 29.55
C LYS A 67 11.58 2.65 28.62
N SER A 68 10.91 1.57 28.22
CA SER A 68 9.68 1.57 27.42
C SER A 68 8.60 2.43 28.07
N ARG A 69 8.38 3.65 27.55
CA ARG A 69 7.17 4.43 27.78
C ARG A 69 6.25 4.23 26.57
N PRO A 70 4.95 3.96 26.74
CA PRO A 70 4.04 3.85 25.60
C PRO A 70 4.13 5.14 24.78
N ALA A 71 4.26 4.99 23.46
CA ALA A 71 4.34 6.10 22.53
C ALA A 71 3.19 7.07 22.81
N ALA A 72 3.52 8.24 23.36
CA ALA A 72 2.55 9.29 23.60
C ALA A 72 1.98 9.67 22.24
N LYS A 73 0.68 9.41 22.05
CA LYS A 73 -0.04 9.81 20.84
C LYS A 73 0.11 11.33 20.72
N SER A 74 0.83 11.80 19.72
CA SER A 74 0.86 13.22 19.38
C SER A 74 -0.59 13.69 19.22
N PRO A 75 -1.07 14.66 20.02
CA PRO A 75 -2.45 15.09 19.92
C PRO A 75 -2.68 15.70 18.54
N THR A 76 -3.65 15.16 17.80
CA THR A 76 -4.11 15.81 16.58
C THR A 76 -4.60 17.22 16.91
N PRO A 77 -4.27 18.24 16.09
CA PRO A 77 -4.67 19.61 16.35
C PRO A 77 -6.19 19.70 16.50
N SER A 78 -6.67 20.51 17.45
CA SER A 78 -8.10 20.62 17.81
C SER A 78 -9.00 21.01 16.62
N TYR A 79 -8.43 21.69 15.63
CA TYR A 79 -9.09 22.10 14.38
C TYR A 79 -9.23 20.96 13.35
N PHE A 80 -8.60 19.80 13.56
CA PHE A 80 -8.68 18.71 12.60
C PHE A 80 -10.08 18.08 12.60
N PRO A 81 -10.76 17.99 11.45
CA PRO A 81 -12.09 17.41 11.37
C PRO A 81 -12.08 15.95 11.80
N LYS A 82 -12.99 15.58 12.71
CA LYS A 82 -13.15 14.21 13.22
C LYS A 82 -14.34 13.55 12.52
N VAL A 83 -14.18 12.28 12.19
CA VAL A 83 -15.30 11.46 11.72
C VAL A 83 -16.21 11.14 12.89
N ASP A 84 -17.52 11.23 12.68
CA ASP A 84 -18.51 10.83 13.67
C ASP A 84 -18.42 9.32 13.98
N VAL A 85 -18.64 8.95 15.25
CA VAL A 85 -18.55 7.56 15.71
C VAL A 85 -19.57 6.64 15.03
N GLY A 86 -20.76 7.13 14.71
CA GLY A 86 -21.77 6.37 13.97
C GLY A 86 -21.34 6.13 12.52
N THR A 87 -20.68 7.11 11.91
CA THR A 87 -20.11 6.97 10.56
C THR A 87 -18.95 5.99 10.53
N GLN A 88 -18.08 6.04 11.54
CA GLN A 88 -16.96 5.10 11.68
C GLN A 88 -17.45 3.66 11.87
N ARG A 89 -18.43 3.43 12.75
CA ARG A 89 -19.04 2.10 12.96
C ARG A 89 -19.66 1.54 11.68
N LYS A 90 -20.46 2.34 10.95
CA LYS A 90 -21.03 1.92 9.67
C LYS A 90 -19.96 1.49 8.67
N ARG A 91 -18.83 2.21 8.63
CA ARG A 91 -17.69 1.83 7.78
C ARG A 91 -17.05 0.52 8.23
N ASP A 92 -16.88 0.34 9.53
CA ASP A 92 -16.28 -0.87 10.10
C ASP A 92 -17.20 -2.09 9.88
N ASP A 93 -18.51 -1.93 9.99
CA ASP A 93 -19.52 -2.96 9.65
C ASP A 93 -19.47 -3.34 8.17
N MET A 94 -19.45 -2.35 7.27
CA MET A 94 -19.31 -2.59 5.83
C MET A 94 -17.99 -3.29 5.49
N ARG A 95 -16.88 -2.86 6.12
CA ARG A 95 -15.56 -3.49 5.95
C ARG A 95 -15.59 -4.94 6.43
N ARG A 96 -16.22 -5.21 7.57
CA ARG A 96 -16.38 -6.58 8.09
C ARG A 96 -17.16 -7.45 7.10
N GLN A 97 -18.29 -6.95 6.60
CA GLN A 97 -19.10 -7.67 5.62
C GLN A 97 -18.31 -7.99 4.35
N LEU A 98 -17.59 -7.01 3.81
CA LEU A 98 -16.74 -7.20 2.64
C LEU A 98 -15.67 -8.29 2.89
N LEU A 99 -14.94 -8.19 4.00
CA LEU A 99 -13.88 -9.14 4.32
C LEU A 99 -14.40 -10.56 4.58
N VAL A 100 -15.60 -10.71 5.15
CA VAL A 100 -16.25 -12.02 5.30
C VAL A 100 -16.63 -12.61 3.95
N GLU A 101 -17.11 -11.81 3.02
CA GLU A 101 -17.44 -12.29 1.67
C GLU A 101 -16.18 -12.68 0.88
N GLU A 102 -15.12 -11.86 0.96
CA GLU A 102 -13.80 -12.21 0.41
C GLU A 102 -13.25 -13.50 1.02
N MET A 103 -13.41 -13.69 2.34
CA MET A 103 -12.98 -14.91 3.02
C MET A 103 -13.72 -16.14 2.50
N ARG A 104 -15.05 -16.06 2.30
CA ARG A 104 -15.82 -17.15 1.68
C ARG A 104 -15.42 -17.42 0.23
N SER A 105 -15.06 -16.38 -0.51
CA SER A 105 -14.52 -16.51 -1.86
C SER A 105 -13.20 -17.28 -1.84
N GLU A 106 -12.28 -16.90 -0.96
CA GLU A 106 -10.98 -17.55 -0.83
C GLU A 106 -11.06 -18.99 -0.33
N GLU A 107 -11.97 -19.31 0.59
CA GLU A 107 -12.23 -20.69 1.02
C GLU A 107 -12.69 -21.57 -0.16
N ARG A 108 -13.59 -21.05 -1.01
CA ARG A 108 -14.03 -21.75 -2.23
C ARG A 108 -12.89 -21.93 -3.23
N ASN A 109 -12.08 -20.89 -3.43
CA ASN A 109 -10.94 -20.93 -4.34
C ASN A 109 -9.87 -21.91 -3.86
N LEU A 110 -9.60 -21.95 -2.55
CA LEU A 110 -8.70 -22.92 -1.93
C LEU A 110 -9.21 -24.35 -2.12
N ALA A 111 -10.50 -24.60 -1.93
CA ALA A 111 -11.09 -25.92 -2.17
C ALA A 111 -10.93 -26.35 -3.64
N ALA A 112 -11.19 -25.44 -4.58
CA ALA A 112 -10.99 -25.68 -6.00
C ALA A 112 -9.50 -25.94 -6.35
N ALA A 113 -8.57 -25.15 -5.80
CA ALA A 113 -7.13 -25.32 -6.02
C ALA A 113 -6.62 -26.66 -5.47
N ARG A 114 -7.09 -27.08 -4.30
CA ARG A 114 -6.77 -28.41 -3.74
C ARG A 114 -7.32 -29.54 -4.61
N GLY A 115 -8.55 -29.37 -5.14
CA GLY A 115 -9.13 -30.29 -6.11
C GLY A 115 -8.27 -30.41 -7.38
N ALA A 116 -7.87 -29.28 -7.94
CA ALA A 116 -7.02 -29.21 -9.14
C ALA A 116 -5.64 -29.85 -8.91
N LEU A 117 -5.03 -29.64 -7.74
CA LEU A 117 -3.78 -30.30 -7.36
C LEU A 117 -3.95 -31.83 -7.27
N ALA A 118 -5.04 -32.29 -6.65
CA ALA A 118 -5.34 -33.72 -6.53
C ALA A 118 -5.55 -34.39 -7.90
N THR A 119 -6.29 -33.76 -8.82
CA THR A 119 -6.48 -34.29 -10.18
C THR A 119 -5.21 -34.17 -11.02
N GLY A 120 -4.54 -33.02 -10.98
CA GLY A 120 -3.34 -32.71 -11.76
C GLY A 120 -2.15 -33.60 -11.41
N SER A 121 -2.02 -34.02 -10.15
CA SER A 121 -0.99 -34.97 -9.72
C SER A 121 -1.09 -36.35 -10.39
N ARG A 122 -2.26 -36.71 -10.93
CA ARG A 122 -2.51 -37.98 -11.63
C ARG A 122 -2.32 -37.88 -13.14
N GLN A 123 -2.18 -36.67 -13.67
CA GLN A 123 -2.21 -36.41 -15.10
C GLN A 123 -0.81 -36.02 -15.60
N PRO A 124 -0.23 -36.77 -16.56
CA PRO A 124 1.11 -36.51 -17.06
C PRO A 124 1.17 -35.16 -17.80
N GLY A 125 2.26 -34.41 -17.60
CA GLY A 125 2.47 -33.09 -18.19
C GLY A 125 1.89 -31.91 -17.39
N THR A 126 1.23 -32.17 -16.27
CA THR A 126 0.71 -31.10 -15.40
C THR A 126 1.81 -30.46 -14.57
N ASP A 127 1.80 -29.13 -14.51
CA ASP A 127 2.75 -28.36 -13.69
C ASP A 127 2.32 -28.35 -12.21
N ILE A 128 2.72 -29.40 -11.48
CA ILE A 128 2.35 -29.58 -10.06
C ILE A 128 2.84 -28.40 -9.20
N ARG A 129 3.96 -27.76 -9.55
CA ARG A 129 4.48 -26.62 -8.79
C ARG A 129 3.50 -25.45 -8.80
N LYS A 130 2.99 -25.10 -9.98
CA LYS A 130 1.97 -24.04 -10.11
C LYS A 130 0.71 -24.34 -9.31
N LEU A 131 0.23 -25.58 -9.33
CA LEU A 131 -0.94 -25.98 -8.57
C LEU A 131 -0.70 -25.90 -7.05
N SER A 132 0.50 -26.30 -6.59
CA SER A 132 0.88 -26.16 -5.18
C SER A 132 1.04 -24.71 -4.74
N ASP A 133 1.59 -23.85 -5.61
CA ASP A 133 1.71 -22.42 -5.34
C ASP A 133 0.34 -21.74 -5.25
N ALA A 134 -0.62 -22.15 -6.09
CA ALA A 134 -1.99 -21.66 -6.01
C ALA A 134 -2.65 -22.01 -4.66
N VAL A 135 -2.49 -23.24 -4.17
CA VAL A 135 -3.01 -23.62 -2.84
C VAL A 135 -2.39 -22.76 -1.74
N ARG A 136 -1.05 -22.62 -1.75
CA ARG A 136 -0.32 -21.81 -0.76
C ARG A 136 -0.72 -20.33 -0.79
N LEU A 137 -1.00 -19.79 -1.98
CA LEU A 137 -1.48 -18.43 -2.16
C LEU A 137 -2.83 -18.24 -1.44
N HIS A 138 -3.82 -19.09 -1.71
CA HIS A 138 -5.14 -18.97 -1.11
C HIS A 138 -5.10 -19.17 0.42
N GLU A 139 -4.28 -20.11 0.92
CA GLU A 139 -4.07 -20.29 2.36
C GLU A 139 -3.54 -19.02 3.02
N LYS A 140 -2.53 -18.37 2.41
CA LYS A 140 -1.97 -17.13 2.92
C LYS A 140 -2.98 -15.98 2.85
N ASN A 141 -3.79 -15.91 1.79
CA ASN A 141 -4.83 -14.89 1.69
C ASN A 141 -5.86 -15.03 2.82
N ILE A 142 -6.31 -16.26 3.12
CA ILE A 142 -7.23 -16.54 4.24
C ILE A 142 -6.61 -16.13 5.58
N GLU A 143 -5.32 -16.42 5.80
CA GLU A 143 -4.61 -15.99 7.01
C GLU A 143 -4.61 -14.45 7.16
N MET A 144 -4.31 -13.74 6.07
CA MET A 144 -4.30 -12.27 6.06
C MET A 144 -5.71 -11.70 6.28
N LEU A 145 -6.74 -12.28 5.67
CA LEU A 145 -8.13 -11.85 5.86
C LEU A 145 -8.59 -12.05 7.31
N ASN A 146 -8.25 -13.18 7.92
CA ASN A 146 -8.53 -13.43 9.34
C ASN A 146 -7.85 -12.40 10.25
N LYS A 147 -6.59 -12.05 9.94
CA LYS A 147 -5.88 -11.00 10.65
C LYS A 147 -6.58 -9.66 10.47
N GLU A 148 -6.97 -9.27 9.26
CA GLU A 148 -7.71 -8.02 9.04
C GLU A 148 -9.04 -8.00 9.82
N LEU A 149 -9.80 -9.10 9.82
CA LEU A 149 -11.04 -9.24 10.58
C LEU A 149 -10.84 -9.07 12.09
N SER A 150 -9.70 -9.51 12.63
CA SER A 150 -9.38 -9.36 14.05
C SER A 150 -9.05 -7.92 14.45
N HIS A 151 -8.71 -7.05 13.50
CA HIS A 151 -8.35 -5.65 13.75
C HIS A 151 -9.55 -4.70 13.64
N ILE A 152 -10.70 -5.16 13.14
CA ILE A 152 -11.93 -4.35 13.04
C ILE A 152 -12.56 -4.21 14.43
N ARG A 153 -12.87 -2.97 14.82
CA ARG A 153 -13.43 -2.59 16.12
C ARG A 153 -14.91 -2.23 16.05
#